data_AF-A0A942H2N3-F1
#
_entry.id   AF-A0A942H2N3-F1
#
_cell.length_a   1.000
_cell.length_b   1.000
_cell.length_c   1.000
_cell.angle_alpha   90.00
_cell.angle_beta   90.00
_cell.angle_gamma   90.00
#
_symmetry.space_group_name_H-M   'P 1'
#
loop_
_entity.id
_entity.type
_entity.pdbx_description
1 polymer ?
#
loop_
_entity_poly.entity_id
_entity_poly.type
_entity_poly.pdbx_seq_one_letter_code
_entity_poly.pdbx_strand_id
1 'polypeptide(L)'
;MHCPSCGQQQANEDTKFCSRCGLPLSLVAEVVAQGGYLPQLAQLNEKPPPKLFNKKNGVFFSISWFIFFTLFTTSFFGILNGPDELIALMAITGVFGSMIFLLGSLIFLQSSKPSWAGKPAFSQAQMPPMPATLHGRPTAGMALPPQQTQPAADYRSPGVGAWRDTNDLQPTSVTEGTTRLLDQEEAKKLPQ
;
A
#
# COMPACT_ATOMS: atom_id res chain seq x y z
N MET A 1 18.04 23.63 -10.21
CA MET A 1 18.66 22.30 -9.89
C MET A 1 18.83 21.46 -11.16
N HIS A 2 19.73 20.47 -11.19
CA HIS A 2 19.90 19.57 -12.36
C HIS A 2 19.28 18.19 -12.08
N CYS A 3 18.64 17.58 -13.08
CA CYS A 3 18.11 16.22 -12.95
C CYS A 3 19.26 15.19 -12.98
N PRO A 4 19.39 14.29 -11.98
CA PRO A 4 20.48 13.32 -11.93
C PRO A 4 20.40 12.23 -13.01
N SER A 5 19.20 11.99 -13.57
CA SER A 5 18.99 10.93 -14.56
C SER A 5 19.25 11.40 -16.01
N CYS A 6 18.88 12.65 -16.34
CA CYS A 6 18.98 13.17 -17.70
C CYS A 6 19.90 14.39 -17.86
N GLY A 7 20.48 14.90 -16.77
CA GLY A 7 21.39 16.04 -16.76
C GLY A 7 20.77 17.38 -17.16
N GLN A 8 19.45 17.44 -17.38
CA GLN A 8 18.81 18.68 -17.81
C GLN A 8 18.65 19.66 -16.64
N GLN A 9 18.93 20.93 -16.90
CA GLN A 9 18.72 22.03 -15.96
C GLN A 9 17.22 22.30 -15.83
N GLN A 10 16.71 22.27 -14.60
CA GLN A 10 15.30 22.55 -14.32
C GLN A 10 15.01 24.01 -14.68
N ALA A 11 13.99 24.23 -15.52
CA ALA A 11 13.56 25.58 -15.92
C ALA A 11 12.84 26.33 -14.78
N ASN A 12 12.27 25.61 -13.81
CA ASN A 12 11.62 26.17 -12.62
C ASN A 12 11.84 25.23 -11.42
N GLU A 13 12.01 25.80 -10.23
CA GLU A 13 12.20 25.03 -8.99
C GLU A 13 10.91 24.42 -8.45
N ASP A 14 9.74 24.90 -8.90
CA ASP A 14 8.43 24.39 -8.46
C ASP A 14 7.97 23.11 -9.18
N THR A 15 8.70 22.65 -10.22
CA THR A 15 8.29 21.46 -10.96
C THR A 15 8.62 20.18 -10.19
N LYS A 16 7.60 19.46 -9.75
CA LYS A 16 7.74 18.17 -9.02
C LYS A 16 8.31 17.04 -9.89
N PHE A 17 8.33 17.19 -11.21
CA PHE A 17 8.77 16.18 -12.18
C PHE A 17 9.73 16.77 -13.22
N CYS A 18 10.67 15.96 -13.68
CA CYS A 18 11.51 16.32 -14.81
C CYS A 18 10.71 16.21 -16.11
N SER A 19 10.67 17.29 -16.90
CA SER A 19 9.96 17.34 -18.19
C SER A 19 10.48 16.35 -19.23
N ARG A 20 11.75 15.94 -19.15
CA ARG A 20 12.37 15.04 -20.14
C ARG A 20 12.28 13.56 -19.79
N CYS A 21 12.47 13.19 -18.52
CA CYS A 21 12.53 11.78 -18.10
C CYS A 21 11.43 11.38 -17.10
N GLY A 22 10.55 12.30 -16.69
CA GLY A 22 9.43 12.02 -15.78
C GLY A 22 9.84 11.70 -14.34
N LEU A 23 11.13 11.84 -13.98
CA LEU A 23 11.61 11.52 -12.65
C LEU A 23 11.00 12.48 -11.60
N PRO A 24 10.41 11.97 -10.50
CA PRO A 24 9.91 12.82 -9.42
C PRO A 24 11.09 13.43 -8.65
N LEU A 25 11.21 14.75 -8.72
CA LEU A 25 12.31 15.47 -8.05
C LEU A 25 12.00 15.80 -6.60
N SER A 26 10.74 15.68 -6.15
CA SER A 26 10.40 15.92 -4.75
C SER A 26 11.14 14.96 -3.80
N LEU A 27 11.18 13.67 -4.16
CA LEU A 27 11.81 12.63 -3.34
C LEU A 27 13.34 12.72 -3.45
N VAL A 28 13.85 13.01 -4.64
CA VAL A 28 15.29 13.22 -4.87
C VAL A 28 15.78 14.48 -4.15
N ALA A 29 15.01 15.57 -4.13
CA ALA A 29 15.35 16.78 -3.40
C ALA A 29 15.42 16.50 -1.89
N GLU A 30 14.51 15.69 -1.35
CA GLU A 30 14.58 15.26 0.05
C GLU A 30 15.81 14.40 0.34
N VAL A 31 16.12 13.42 -0.53
CA VAL A 31 17.33 12.58 -0.39
C VAL A 31 18.60 13.43 -0.45
N VAL A 32 18.67 14.36 -1.41
CA VAL A 32 19.83 15.24 -1.60
C VAL A 32 19.95 16.22 -0.44
N ALA A 33 18.83 16.76 0.07
CA ALA A 33 18.81 17.64 1.24
C ALA A 33 19.24 16.91 2.52
N GLN A 34 18.91 15.62 2.64
CA GLN A 34 19.31 14.76 3.77
C GLN A 34 20.68 14.09 3.56
N GLY A 35 21.45 14.49 2.54
CA GLY A 35 22.81 14.00 2.31
C GLY A 35 22.90 12.52 1.90
N GLY A 36 21.86 11.99 1.25
CA GLY A 36 21.80 10.59 0.80
C GLY A 36 21.16 9.64 1.80
N TYR A 37 20.65 10.13 2.94
CA TYR A 37 19.99 9.30 3.95
C TYR A 37 18.48 9.45 3.88
N LEU A 38 17.74 8.34 3.72
CA LEU A 38 16.28 8.32 3.79
C LEU A 38 15.86 7.57 5.07
N PRO A 39 15.38 8.26 6.12
CA PRO A 39 15.03 7.64 7.39
C PRO A 39 13.90 6.60 7.25
N GLN A 40 13.02 6.77 6.25
CA GLN A 40 11.96 5.80 5.95
C GLN A 40 12.49 4.46 5.41
N LEU A 41 13.56 4.47 4.62
CA LEU A 41 14.19 3.25 4.11
C LEU A 41 15.02 2.55 5.18
N ALA A 42 15.66 3.32 6.08
CA ALA A 42 16.38 2.76 7.22
C ALA A 42 15.44 1.97 8.13
N GLN A 43 14.25 2.49 8.42
CA GLN A 43 13.22 1.78 9.19
C GLN A 43 12.68 0.52 8.49
N LEU A 44 12.73 0.47 7.15
CA LEU A 44 12.38 -0.73 6.38
C LEU A 44 13.48 -1.80 6.40
N ASN A 45 14.74 -1.38 6.47
CA ASN A 45 15.90 -2.29 6.40
C ASN A 45 16.37 -2.76 7.78
N GLU A 46 15.98 -2.05 8.85
CA GLU A 46 16.13 -2.54 10.21
C GLU A 46 15.19 -3.73 10.43
N LYS A 47 15.73 -4.94 10.19
CA LYS A 47 15.10 -6.19 10.65
C LYS A 47 14.72 -5.98 12.12
N PRO A 48 13.42 -6.01 12.48
CA PRO A 48 13.06 -5.93 13.88
C PRO A 48 13.77 -7.06 14.61
N PRO A 49 14.31 -6.81 15.81
CA PRO A 49 15.05 -7.81 16.57
C PRO A 49 14.21 -9.08 16.68
N PRO A 50 14.83 -10.28 16.63
CA PRO A 50 14.09 -11.53 16.67
C PRO A 50 13.30 -11.58 17.97
N LYS A 51 12.01 -11.23 17.90
CA LYS A 51 11.09 -11.34 19.02
C LYS A 51 10.95 -12.83 19.28
N LEU A 52 11.64 -13.31 20.32
CA LEU A 52 11.65 -14.71 20.77
C LEU A 52 10.23 -15.31 20.86
N PHE A 53 9.23 -14.46 21.10
CA PHE A 53 7.80 -14.79 21.03
C PHE A 53 7.16 -14.34 19.72
N ASN A 54 7.31 -15.18 18.69
CA ASN A 54 6.57 -15.07 17.44
C ASN A 54 5.32 -15.95 17.49
N LYS A 55 4.19 -15.54 16.89
CA LYS A 55 2.89 -16.25 17.06
C LYS A 55 2.97 -17.73 16.68
N LYS A 56 3.83 -18.03 15.69
CA LYS A 56 4.16 -19.39 15.28
C LYS A 56 4.87 -20.16 16.41
N ASN A 57 5.87 -19.56 17.06
CA ASN A 57 6.62 -20.17 18.15
C ASN A 57 5.74 -20.44 19.36
N GLY A 58 4.78 -19.57 19.69
CA GLY A 58 3.86 -19.82 20.80
C GLY A 58 2.91 -20.99 20.56
N VAL A 59 2.43 -21.18 19.32
CA VAL A 59 1.64 -22.36 18.95
C VAL A 59 2.49 -23.62 18.95
N PHE A 60 3.71 -23.58 18.40
CA PHE A 60 4.64 -24.71 18.47
C PHE A 60 4.98 -25.08 19.91
N PHE A 61 5.16 -24.09 20.79
CA PHE A 61 5.43 -24.29 22.21
C PHE A 61 4.23 -24.95 22.92
N SER A 62 3.00 -24.50 22.65
CA SER A 62 1.78 -25.12 23.21
C SER A 62 1.61 -26.58 22.77
N ILE A 63 1.81 -26.87 21.48
CA ILE A 63 1.74 -28.25 20.95
C ILE A 63 2.84 -29.12 21.56
N SER A 64 4.07 -28.61 21.63
CA SER A 64 5.19 -29.33 22.26
C SER A 64 4.92 -29.59 23.75
N TRP A 65 4.34 -28.63 24.47
CA TRP A 65 3.96 -28.77 25.87
C TRP A 65 2.90 -29.85 26.06
N PHE A 66 1.86 -29.85 25.21
CA PHE A 66 0.82 -30.87 25.21
C PHE A 66 1.42 -32.27 25.04
N ILE A 67 2.20 -32.48 23.98
CA ILE A 67 2.82 -33.77 23.67
C ILE A 67 3.73 -34.22 24.81
N PHE A 68 4.57 -33.32 25.33
CA PHE A 68 5.51 -33.66 26.40
C PHE A 68 4.77 -34.08 27.68
N PHE A 69 3.84 -33.26 28.19
CA PHE A 69 3.17 -33.57 29.45
C PHE A 69 2.16 -34.71 29.34
N THR A 70 1.41 -34.81 28.23
CA THR A 70 0.33 -35.81 28.10
C THR A 70 0.79 -37.16 27.58
N LEU A 71 1.84 -37.23 26.76
CA LEU A 71 2.33 -38.48 26.19
C LEU A 71 3.65 -38.93 26.82
N PHE A 72 4.61 -38.01 26.98
CA PHE A 72 5.94 -38.38 27.49
C PHE A 72 5.92 -38.55 29.00
N THR A 73 5.44 -37.55 29.75
CA THR A 73 5.47 -37.56 31.22
C THR A 73 4.56 -38.64 31.80
N THR A 74 3.32 -38.76 31.31
CA THR A 74 2.38 -39.81 31.76
C THR A 74 2.92 -41.22 31.52
N SER A 75 3.46 -41.50 30.32
CA SER A 75 4.04 -42.82 29.99
C SER A 75 5.28 -43.11 30.84
N PHE A 76 6.13 -42.11 31.06
CA PHE A 76 7.33 -42.26 31.89
C PHE A 76 6.98 -42.58 33.34
N PHE A 77 6.02 -41.86 33.93
CA PHE A 77 5.56 -42.15 35.30
C PHE A 77 4.76 -43.46 35.39
N GLY A 78 4.05 -43.86 34.35
CA GLY A 78 3.37 -45.15 34.28
C GLY A 78 4.36 -46.33 34.34
N ILE A 79 5.49 -46.23 33.64
CA ILE A 79 6.53 -47.29 33.66
C ILE A 79 7.23 -47.37 35.02
N LEU A 80 7.41 -46.23 35.69
CA LEU A 80 8.04 -46.17 37.01
C LEU A 80 7.12 -46.61 38.17
N ASN A 81 5.90 -47.06 37.88
CA ASN A 81 4.86 -47.30 38.89
C ASN A 81 4.70 -46.09 39.83
N GLY A 82 4.67 -44.89 39.25
CA GLY A 82 4.39 -43.67 40.00
C GLY A 82 2.98 -43.71 40.61
N PRO A 83 2.73 -42.93 41.68
CA PRO A 83 1.42 -42.87 42.31
C PRO A 83 0.35 -42.41 41.30
N ASP A 84 -0.78 -43.12 41.27
CA ASP A 84 -1.87 -42.90 40.29
C ASP A 84 -2.38 -41.45 40.30
N GLU A 85 -2.37 -40.80 41.47
CA GLU A 85 -2.75 -39.39 41.65
C GLU A 85 -1.87 -38.45 40.83
N LEU A 86 -0.57 -38.72 40.75
CA LEU A 86 0.38 -37.88 40.02
C LEU A 86 0.19 -38.04 38.50
N ILE A 87 -0.09 -39.26 38.04
CA ILE A 87 -0.34 -39.56 36.62
C ILE A 87 -1.60 -38.81 36.16
N ALA A 88 -2.68 -38.87 36.96
CA ALA A 88 -3.91 -38.15 36.69
C ALA A 88 -3.70 -36.62 36.68
N LEU A 89 -2.93 -36.09 37.65
CA LEU A 89 -2.65 -34.66 37.74
C LEU A 89 -1.81 -34.14 36.56
N MET A 90 -0.83 -34.93 36.10
CA MET A 90 -0.04 -34.61 34.90
C MET A 90 -0.88 -34.64 33.62
N ALA A 91 -1.81 -35.60 33.49
CA ALA A 91 -2.74 -35.62 32.36
C ALA A 91 -3.63 -34.37 32.33
N ILE A 92 -4.20 -33.98 33.48
CA ILE A 92 -5.04 -32.78 33.59
C ILE A 92 -4.22 -31.52 33.28
N THR A 93 -3.06 -31.34 33.90
CA THR A 93 -2.20 -30.16 33.68
C THR A 93 -1.62 -30.11 32.26
N GLY A 94 -1.38 -31.25 31.61
CA GLY A 94 -0.99 -31.28 30.20
C GLY A 94 -2.09 -30.73 29.29
N VAL A 95 -3.35 -31.16 29.48
CA VAL A 95 -4.50 -30.69 28.70
C VAL A 95 -4.79 -29.21 28.99
N PHE A 96 -5.04 -28.86 30.25
CA PHE A 96 -5.40 -27.49 30.63
C PHE A 96 -4.24 -26.51 30.48
N GLY A 97 -3.01 -26.93 30.79
CA GLY A 97 -1.82 -26.12 30.61
C GLY A 97 -1.57 -25.80 29.15
N SER A 98 -1.66 -26.79 28.25
CA SER A 98 -1.51 -26.53 26.81
C SER A 98 -2.56 -25.57 26.26
N MET A 99 -3.82 -25.69 26.72
CA MET A 99 -4.90 -24.80 26.36
C MET A 99 -4.63 -23.37 26.84
N ILE A 100 -4.21 -23.17 28.10
CA ILE A 100 -3.85 -21.86 28.63
C ILE A 100 -2.67 -21.25 27.86
N PHE A 101 -1.64 -22.02 27.54
CA PHE A 101 -0.51 -21.55 26.73
C PHE A 101 -0.94 -21.18 25.30
N LEU A 102 -1.88 -21.92 24.71
CA LEU A 102 -2.44 -21.60 23.40
C LEU A 102 -3.20 -20.27 23.43
N LEU A 103 -4.11 -20.10 24.39
CA LEU A 103 -4.84 -18.84 24.57
C LEU A 103 -3.90 -17.68 24.89
N GLY A 104 -2.91 -17.89 25.77
CA GLY A 104 -1.88 -16.90 26.07
C GLY A 104 -1.11 -16.49 24.81
N SER A 105 -0.73 -17.46 23.97
CA SER A 105 -0.10 -17.18 22.68
C SER A 105 -1.03 -16.46 21.69
N LEU A 106 -2.34 -16.60 21.78
CA LEU A 106 -3.26 -15.90 20.89
C LEU A 106 -3.54 -14.47 21.36
N ILE A 107 -3.60 -14.25 22.68
CA ILE A 107 -3.94 -12.97 23.29
C ILE A 107 -2.71 -12.06 23.38
N PHE A 108 -1.57 -12.57 23.85
CA PHE A 108 -0.38 -11.75 24.10
C PHE A 108 0.49 -11.54 22.86
N LEU A 109 0.47 -12.46 21.88
CA LEU A 109 1.30 -12.31 20.70
C LEU A 109 0.52 -11.58 19.62
N GLN A 110 0.91 -10.32 19.44
CA GLN A 110 0.55 -9.54 18.27
C GLN A 110 0.88 -10.35 17.01
N SER A 111 -0.15 -10.62 16.22
CA SER A 111 0.02 -11.28 14.92
C SER A 111 1.06 -10.51 14.13
N SER A 112 2.18 -11.16 13.81
CA SER A 112 3.22 -10.64 12.92
C SER A 112 2.66 -10.59 11.49
N LYS A 113 1.64 -9.77 11.25
CA LYS A 113 1.34 -9.33 9.90
C LYS A 113 2.57 -8.50 9.50
N PRO A 114 3.27 -8.89 8.44
CA PRO A 114 4.48 -8.19 8.08
C PRO A 114 4.11 -6.74 7.78
N SER A 115 4.90 -5.81 8.31
CA SER A 115 4.63 -4.36 8.29
C SER A 115 4.44 -3.78 6.88
N TRP A 116 4.77 -4.53 5.83
CA TRP A 116 4.51 -4.14 4.44
C TRP A 116 3.03 -4.25 4.02
N ALA A 117 2.18 -4.91 4.81
CA ALA A 117 0.73 -4.98 4.59
C ALA A 117 -0.05 -3.90 5.38
N GLY A 118 0.65 -3.01 6.10
CA GLY A 118 0.07 -1.86 6.78
C GLY A 118 -0.02 -0.67 5.84
N LYS A 119 -1.21 -0.04 5.80
CA LYS A 119 -1.51 1.22 5.11
C LYS A 119 -0.35 2.23 5.23
N PRO A 120 -0.02 3.02 4.18
CA PRO A 120 1.05 4.00 4.26
C PRO A 120 0.77 4.97 5.42
N ALA A 121 1.57 4.86 6.48
CA ALA A 121 1.56 5.78 7.60
C ALA A 121 2.27 7.06 7.16
N PHE A 122 1.61 7.85 6.32
CA PHE A 122 1.85 9.29 6.28
C PHE A 122 1.26 9.85 7.59
N SER A 123 2.09 9.89 8.63
CA SER A 123 1.80 10.66 9.83
C SER A 123 1.66 12.13 9.41
N GLN A 124 0.45 12.68 9.47
CA GLN A 124 0.13 14.09 9.20
C GLN A 124 0.61 15.05 10.31
N ALA A 125 1.37 14.59 11.30
CA ALA A 125 1.89 15.45 12.36
C ALA A 125 3.28 15.95 11.97
N GLN A 126 3.44 17.28 11.89
CA GLN A 126 4.63 18.04 11.46
C GLN A 126 4.80 18.25 9.95
N MET A 127 4.02 19.16 9.37
CA MET A 127 4.52 20.06 8.32
C MET A 127 4.41 21.51 8.82
N PRO A 128 5.42 22.37 8.63
CA PRO A 128 5.37 23.79 9.02
C PRO A 128 4.30 24.57 8.23
N PRO A 129 3.74 25.66 8.79
CA PRO A 129 2.64 26.40 8.18
C PRO A 129 3.11 27.09 6.89
N MET A 130 2.68 26.57 5.75
CA MET A 130 2.86 27.20 4.44
C MET A 130 1.86 28.37 4.28
N PRO A 131 2.23 29.48 3.64
CA PRO A 131 1.36 30.64 3.47
C PRO A 131 0.10 30.30 2.64
N ALA A 132 -1.04 30.73 3.17
CA ALA A 132 -2.38 30.33 2.79
C ALA A 132 -2.90 31.04 1.53
N THR A 133 -2.40 30.70 0.36
CA THR A 133 -2.98 31.22 -0.90
C THR A 133 -3.27 30.19 -1.99
N LEU A 134 -3.08 28.88 -1.75
CA LEU A 134 -3.42 27.89 -2.79
C LEU A 134 -3.83 26.50 -2.25
N HIS A 135 -4.78 26.44 -1.31
CA HIS A 135 -5.42 25.18 -0.93
C HIS A 135 -6.94 25.22 -1.09
N GLY A 136 -7.38 24.50 -2.13
CA GLY A 136 -8.70 23.91 -2.18
C GLY A 136 -8.92 23.03 -0.95
N ARG A 137 -10.07 23.28 -0.33
CA ARG A 137 -10.67 22.59 0.82
C ARG A 137 -10.65 21.06 0.67
N PRO A 138 -10.30 20.27 1.71
CA PRO A 138 -10.39 18.83 1.68
C PRO A 138 -11.83 18.41 1.99
N THR A 139 -12.69 18.41 0.99
CA THR A 139 -13.95 17.65 1.05
C THR A 139 -13.68 16.22 0.60
N ALA A 140 -14.26 15.26 1.32
CA ALA A 140 -14.27 13.84 1.02
C ALA A 140 -14.43 13.54 -0.48
N GLY A 141 -13.62 12.63 -1.01
CA GLY A 141 -13.80 12.06 -2.35
C GLY A 141 -12.75 12.48 -3.36
N MET A 142 -11.60 11.80 -3.36
CA MET A 142 -10.96 11.45 -4.63
C MET A 142 -11.39 10.02 -4.98
N ALA A 143 -12.67 9.88 -5.31
CA ALA A 143 -13.09 8.83 -6.22
C ALA A 143 -12.59 9.23 -7.61
N LEU A 144 -12.36 8.25 -8.50
CA LEU A 144 -12.25 8.51 -9.93
C LEU A 144 -13.38 9.47 -10.36
N PRO A 145 -13.17 10.31 -11.41
CA PRO A 145 -14.29 11.07 -11.97
C PRO A 145 -15.49 10.14 -12.12
N PRO A 146 -16.69 10.55 -11.70
CA PRO A 146 -17.84 9.67 -11.65
C PRO A 146 -17.96 8.97 -12.99
N GLN A 147 -18.02 7.63 -12.96
CA GLN A 147 -18.11 6.80 -14.15
C GLN A 147 -19.31 7.31 -14.97
N GLN A 148 -19.03 7.97 -16.10
CA GLN A 148 -20.08 8.41 -17.02
C GLN A 148 -20.62 7.16 -17.71
N THR A 149 -21.60 6.52 -17.09
CA THR A 149 -22.32 5.41 -17.70
C THR A 149 -23.37 5.98 -18.64
N GLN A 150 -23.08 6.04 -19.94
CA GLN A 150 -24.13 6.17 -20.94
C GLN A 150 -24.90 4.84 -20.98
N PRO A 151 -26.21 4.82 -20.69
CA PRO A 151 -27.00 3.59 -20.77
C PRO A 151 -27.02 3.09 -22.22
N ALA A 152 -26.91 1.78 -22.40
CA ALA A 152 -26.85 1.18 -23.74
C ALA A 152 -28.10 1.48 -24.61
N ALA A 153 -29.23 1.83 -23.98
CA ALA A 153 -30.45 2.24 -24.66
C ALA A 153 -30.33 3.61 -25.37
N ASP A 154 -29.43 4.48 -24.92
CA ASP A 154 -29.18 5.79 -25.51
C ASP A 154 -28.07 5.76 -26.58
N TYR A 155 -27.40 4.62 -26.76
CA TYR A 155 -26.39 4.47 -27.81
C TYR A 155 -27.07 4.38 -29.19
N ARG A 156 -26.93 5.44 -29.99
CA ARG A 156 -27.27 5.43 -31.42
C ARG A 156 -26.00 5.24 -32.22
N SER A 157 -25.97 4.24 -33.09
CA SER A 157 -24.90 4.13 -34.08
C SER A 157 -24.89 5.39 -34.94
N PRO A 158 -23.76 6.10 -35.06
CA PRO A 158 -23.69 7.28 -35.90
C PRO A 158 -24.01 6.93 -37.36
N GLY A 159 -24.62 7.90 -38.06
CA GLY A 159 -25.00 7.75 -39.46
C GLY A 159 -23.80 7.44 -40.35
N VAL A 160 -24.05 6.82 -41.51
CA VAL A 160 -23.01 6.49 -42.48
C VAL A 160 -22.28 7.77 -42.89
N GLY A 161 -20.98 7.85 -42.60
CA GLY A 161 -20.15 9.05 -42.84
C GLY A 161 -19.90 9.96 -41.64
N ALA A 162 -20.71 9.88 -40.57
CA ALA A 162 -20.59 10.73 -39.38
C ALA A 162 -19.47 10.28 -38.41
N TRP A 163 -18.87 9.09 -38.61
CA TRP A 163 -17.78 8.55 -37.77
C TRP A 163 -16.49 9.38 -37.79
N ARG A 164 -16.34 10.28 -38.79
CA ARG A 164 -15.20 11.19 -38.89
C ARG A 164 -15.43 12.50 -38.14
N ASP A 165 -16.67 12.80 -37.79
CA ASP A 165 -17.03 14.05 -37.13
C ASP A 165 -17.07 13.80 -35.61
N THR A 166 -15.96 14.10 -34.95
CA THR A 166 -15.85 13.95 -33.49
C THR A 166 -16.26 15.21 -32.73
N ASN A 167 -16.81 16.23 -33.40
CA ASN A 167 -17.15 17.52 -32.78
C ASN A 167 -18.18 17.41 -31.64
N ASP A 168 -19.02 16.37 -31.67
CA ASP A 168 -20.09 16.17 -30.68
C ASP A 168 -19.67 15.25 -29.51
N LEU A 169 -18.43 14.74 -29.49
CA LEU A 169 -17.96 13.87 -28.39
C LEU A 169 -17.49 14.70 -27.19
N GLN A 170 -18.04 14.37 -26.03
CA GLN A 170 -17.56 14.87 -24.74
C GLN A 170 -16.94 13.75 -23.91
N PRO A 171 -15.75 13.96 -23.30
CA PRO A 171 -14.94 15.18 -23.35
C PRO A 171 -14.22 15.35 -24.70
N THR A 172 -14.11 16.59 -25.18
CA THR A 172 -13.42 16.92 -26.44
C THR A 172 -11.95 16.51 -26.35
N SER A 173 -11.42 15.86 -27.39
CA SER A 173 -10.04 15.36 -27.35
C SER A 173 -9.05 16.53 -27.31
N VAL A 174 -7.97 16.40 -26.55
CA VAL A 174 -6.95 17.47 -26.40
C VAL A 174 -6.28 17.80 -27.74
N THR A 175 -6.36 16.89 -28.71
CA THR A 175 -5.85 17.03 -30.08
C THR A 175 -6.80 17.76 -31.03
N GLU A 176 -8.09 17.93 -30.71
CA GLU A 176 -9.07 18.59 -31.60
C GLU A 176 -8.79 20.08 -31.82
N GLY A 177 -8.19 20.75 -30.84
CA GLY A 177 -7.85 22.17 -30.96
C GLY A 177 -6.88 22.46 -32.11
N THR A 178 -5.93 21.56 -32.35
CA THR A 178 -4.96 21.69 -33.45
C THR A 178 -5.55 21.29 -34.81
N THR A 179 -6.46 20.31 -34.85
CA THR A 179 -7.09 19.89 -36.11
C THR A 179 -8.08 20.93 -36.64
N ARG A 180 -8.81 21.61 -35.75
CA ARG A 180 -9.70 22.73 -36.12
C ARG A 180 -8.97 23.89 -36.79
N LEU A 181 -7.71 24.13 -36.43
CA LEU A 181 -6.91 25.18 -37.05
C LEU A 181 -6.56 24.83 -38.50
N LEU A 182 -6.29 23.55 -38.80
CA LEU A 182 -6.10 23.08 -40.17
C LEU A 182 -7.37 23.23 -41.01
N ASP A 183 -8.52 22.80 -40.49
CA ASP A 183 -9.80 22.92 -41.22
C ASP A 183 -10.17 24.38 -41.50
N GLN A 184 -9.91 25.29 -40.55
CA GLN A 184 -10.10 26.73 -40.74
C GLN A 184 -9.14 27.33 -41.77
N GLU A 185 -7.88 26.87 -41.80
CA GLU A 185 -6.89 27.30 -42.80
C GLU A 185 -7.23 26.78 -44.20
N GLU A 186 -7.74 25.55 -44.33
CA GLU A 186 -8.21 25.00 -45.60
C GLU A 186 -9.46 25.73 -46.11
N ALA A 187 -10.44 26.00 -45.24
CA ALA A 187 -11.64 26.78 -45.60
C ALA A 187 -11.30 28.21 -46.05
N LYS A 188 -10.25 28.81 -45.48
CA LYS A 188 -9.78 30.15 -45.85
C LYS A 188 -8.99 30.17 -47.18
N LYS A 189 -8.47 29.03 -47.63
CA LYS A 189 -7.69 28.89 -48.87
C LYS A 189 -8.54 28.63 -50.12
N LEU A 190 -9.85 28.44 -49.99
CA LEU A 190 -10.76 28.33 -51.12
C LEU A 190 -11.30 29.72 -51.53
N PRO A 191 -10.80 30.35 -52.62
CA PRO A 191 -11.50 31.47 -53.24
C PRO A 191 -12.80 30.96 -53.90
N GLN A 192 -13.86 31.76 -53.78
CA GLN A 192 -15.10 31.59 -54.58
C GLN A 192 -14.81 31.71 -56.07
#